data_AF-A0A4P5Y2D9-F1
#
_entry.id   AF-A0A4P5Y2D9-F1
#
_cell.length_a   1.000
_cell.length_b   1.000
_cell.length_c   1.000
_cell.angle_alpha   90.00
_cell.angle_beta   90.00
_cell.angle_gamma   90.00
#
_symmetry.space_group_name_H-M   'P 1'
#
loop_
_entity.id
_entity.type
_entity.pdbx_description
1 polymer ?
#
loop_
_entity_poly.entity_id
_entity_poly.type
_entity_poly.pdbx_seq_one_letter_code
_entity_poly.pdbx_strand_id
1 'polypeptide(L)'
;MMPQRPDDDERDEDPTDEDIERFSHPALGRCPECGRHVIEDADICPKCHSFLWDGPQTNKKSKMQGMRGIFILLTIVLILTLSGLMAVLLH
;
A
#
# COMPACT_ATOMS: atom_id res chain seq x y z
N MET A 1 -33.67 -26.99 12.70
CA MET A 1 -34.13 -27.03 11.30
C MET A 1 -33.35 -25.96 10.53
N MET A 2 -32.43 -26.33 9.64
CA MET A 2 -31.87 -25.37 8.68
C MET A 2 -32.87 -25.23 7.52
N PRO A 3 -33.16 -24.01 7.05
CA PRO A 3 -33.97 -23.81 5.85
C PRO A 3 -33.25 -24.43 4.66
N GLN A 4 -33.96 -25.23 3.86
CA GLN A 4 -33.42 -25.79 2.63
C GLN A 4 -33.29 -24.66 1.59
N ARG A 5 -32.07 -24.47 1.09
CA ARG A 5 -31.80 -23.57 -0.03
C ARG A 5 -32.33 -24.27 -1.30
N PRO A 6 -33.03 -23.58 -2.22
CA PRO A 6 -33.55 -24.19 -3.44
C PRO A 6 -32.41 -24.87 -4.21
N ASP A 7 -32.72 -25.97 -4.89
CA ASP A 7 -31.80 -26.70 -5.77
C ASP A 7 -31.47 -25.80 -6.97
N ASP A 8 -30.50 -24.92 -6.78
CA ASP A 8 -29.90 -24.11 -7.83
C ASP A 8 -29.10 -25.07 -8.72
N ASP A 9 -29.57 -25.29 -9.95
CA ASP A 9 -28.85 -25.99 -11.03
C ASP A 9 -27.35 -25.66 -10.95
N GLU A 10 -26.56 -26.68 -10.60
CA GLU A 10 -25.11 -26.64 -10.48
C GLU A 10 -24.52 -26.28 -11.85
N ARG A 11 -24.40 -24.98 -12.13
CA ARG A 11 -23.40 -24.50 -13.07
C ARG A 11 -22.06 -24.72 -12.39
N ASP A 12 -21.42 -25.84 -12.71
CA ASP A 12 -19.97 -25.97 -12.69
C ASP A 12 -19.39 -24.97 -13.70
N GLU A 13 -19.62 -23.67 -13.50
CA GLU A 13 -18.93 -22.59 -14.20
C GLU A 13 -17.52 -22.60 -13.64
N ASP A 14 -16.62 -23.23 -14.37
CA ASP A 14 -15.20 -23.06 -14.15
C ASP A 14 -14.84 -21.55 -14.19
N PRO A 15 -13.85 -21.13 -13.38
CA PRO A 15 -13.36 -19.76 -13.46
C PRO A 15 -12.96 -19.44 -14.88
N THR A 16 -13.35 -18.25 -15.37
CA THR A 16 -12.94 -17.82 -16.71
C THR A 16 -11.42 -17.67 -16.78
N ASP A 17 -10.84 -17.81 -17.98
CA ASP A 17 -9.40 -17.56 -18.19
C ASP A 17 -8.97 -16.17 -17.67
N GLU A 18 -9.85 -15.16 -17.81
CA GLU A 18 -9.63 -13.80 -17.30
C GLU A 18 -9.55 -13.76 -15.77
N ASP A 19 -10.40 -14.53 -15.07
CA ASP A 19 -10.32 -14.66 -13.61
C ASP A 19 -9.01 -15.32 -13.19
N ILE A 20 -8.60 -16.40 -13.89
CA ILE A 20 -7.35 -17.10 -13.61
C ILE A 20 -6.16 -16.14 -13.77
N GLU A 21 -6.08 -15.41 -14.88
CA GLU A 21 -5.00 -14.45 -15.13
C GLU A 21 -4.93 -13.37 -14.05
N ARG A 22 -6.09 -12.82 -13.65
CA ARG A 22 -6.17 -11.76 -12.62
C ARG A 22 -5.59 -12.19 -11.28
N PHE A 23 -5.76 -13.46 -10.88
CA PHE A 23 -5.29 -13.98 -9.59
C PHE A 23 -3.97 -14.76 -9.69
N SER A 24 -3.49 -15.07 -10.90
CA SER A 24 -2.26 -15.84 -11.13
C SER A 24 -0.97 -15.10 -10.75
N HIS A 25 -1.01 -13.77 -10.65
CA HIS A 25 0.16 -12.95 -10.36
C HIS A 25 0.36 -12.78 -8.85
N PRO A 26 1.43 -13.36 -8.26
CA PRO A 26 1.72 -13.15 -6.85
C PRO A 26 2.07 -11.68 -6.62
N ALA A 27 1.45 -11.07 -5.61
CA ALA A 27 1.84 -9.74 -5.17
C ALA A 27 3.27 -9.81 -4.60
N LEU A 28 4.18 -8.97 -5.12
CA LEU A 28 5.60 -8.96 -4.74
C LEU A 28 5.95 -7.64 -4.06
N GLY A 29 6.55 -7.73 -2.87
CA GLY A 29 7.23 -6.60 -2.23
C GLY A 29 8.74 -6.78 -2.21
N ARG A 30 9.45 -5.84 -1.58
CA ARG A 30 10.92 -5.91 -1.40
C ARG A 30 11.31 -6.20 0.03
N CYS A 31 12.30 -7.07 0.20
CA CYS A 31 12.96 -7.27 1.49
C CYS A 31 13.69 -5.96 1.90
N PRO A 32 13.47 -5.44 3.13
CA PRO A 32 14.11 -4.22 3.60
C PRO A 32 15.63 -4.39 3.84
N GLU A 33 16.07 -5.61 4.17
CA GLU A 33 17.48 -5.89 4.47
C GLU A 33 18.35 -6.06 3.22
N CYS A 34 17.87 -6.82 2.23
CA CYS A 34 18.69 -7.20 1.06
C CYS A 34 18.15 -6.70 -0.30
N GLY A 35 16.96 -6.09 -0.32
CA GLY A 35 16.34 -5.52 -1.51
C GLY A 35 15.78 -6.52 -2.53
N ARG A 36 15.85 -7.84 -2.27
CA ARG A 36 15.28 -8.86 -3.19
C ARG A 36 13.74 -8.78 -3.19
N HIS A 37 13.13 -9.07 -4.33
CA HIS A 37 11.69 -9.28 -4.45
C HIS A 37 11.27 -10.56 -3.74
N VAL A 38 10.25 -10.45 -2.89
CA VAL A 38 9.69 -11.55 -2.10
C VAL A 38 8.17 -11.46 -2.19
N ILE A 39 7.50 -12.61 -2.13
CA ILE A 39 6.03 -12.69 -2.07
C ILE A 39 5.56 -11.91 -0.84
N GLU A 40 4.53 -11.07 -1.00
CA GLU A 40 4.00 -10.17 0.05
C GLU A 40 3.68 -10.88 1.38
N ASP A 41 3.33 -12.16 1.34
CA ASP A 41 2.96 -12.94 2.54
C ASP A 41 4.13 -13.78 3.11
N ALA A 42 5.37 -13.55 2.68
CA ALA A 42 6.52 -14.29 3.19
C ALA A 42 6.99 -13.79 4.55
N ASP A 43 7.08 -14.68 5.54
CA ASP A 43 7.62 -14.37 6.88
C ASP A 43 9.15 -14.22 6.91
N ILE A 44 9.86 -14.91 6.00
CA ILE A 44 11.32 -14.99 5.98
C ILE A 44 11.84 -14.75 4.56
N CYS A 45 12.87 -13.92 4.42
CA CYS A 45 13.48 -13.68 3.12
C CYS A 45 14.31 -14.89 2.64
N PRO A 46 14.08 -15.44 1.43
CA PRO A 46 14.83 -16.60 0.92
C PRO A 46 16.27 -16.30 0.49
N LYS A 47 16.74 -15.05 0.59
CA LYS A 47 18.11 -14.64 0.23
C LYS A 47 18.99 -14.38 1.45
N CYS A 48 18.52 -13.51 2.34
CA CYS A 48 19.27 -13.10 3.53
C CYS A 48 18.75 -13.72 4.82
N HIS A 49 17.63 -14.45 4.76
CA HIS A 49 17.04 -15.20 5.86
C HIS A 49 16.63 -14.31 7.04
N SER A 50 16.47 -13.01 6.81
CA SER A 50 15.90 -12.08 7.78
C SER A 50 14.39 -12.29 7.91
N PHE A 51 13.87 -12.14 9.13
CA PHE A 51 12.44 -12.09 9.40
C PHE A 51 11.83 -10.80 8.87
N LEU A 52 10.63 -10.89 8.28
CA LEU A 52 9.88 -9.80 7.67
C LEU A 52 8.69 -9.43 8.57
N TRP A 53 8.96 -8.77 9.71
CA TRP A 53 7.93 -8.42 10.70
C TRP A 53 6.81 -7.53 10.16
N ASP A 54 7.17 -6.55 9.31
CA ASP A 54 6.22 -5.65 8.64
C ASP A 54 5.85 -6.13 7.22
N GLY A 55 6.21 -7.37 6.88
CA GLY A 55 6.11 -7.90 5.53
C GLY A 55 7.09 -7.24 4.53
N PRO A 56 7.10 -7.71 3.27
CA PRO A 56 7.84 -7.08 2.18
C PRO A 56 7.29 -5.68 1.87
N GLN A 57 8.19 -4.72 1.64
CA GLN A 57 7.82 -3.34 1.36
C GLN A 57 7.23 -3.23 -0.06
N THR A 58 5.92 -2.99 -0.14
CA THR A 58 5.22 -2.76 -1.40
C THR A 58 5.26 -1.26 -1.67
N ASN A 59 5.72 -0.86 -2.86
CA ASN A 59 5.87 0.55 -3.18
C ASN A 59 4.54 1.18 -3.62
N LYS A 60 3.42 0.81 -2.98
CA LYS A 60 2.12 1.47 -3.15
C LYS A 60 2.16 2.81 -2.40
N LYS A 61 3.02 3.73 -2.82
CA LYS A 61 2.88 5.15 -2.43
C LYS A 61 1.58 5.65 -3.02
N SER A 62 0.51 5.57 -2.23
CA SER A 62 -0.76 6.23 -2.52
C SER A 62 -0.45 7.68 -2.87
N LYS A 63 -0.78 8.11 -4.09
CA LYS A 63 -0.60 9.50 -4.57
C LYS A 63 -1.10 10.53 -3.54
N MET A 64 -2.07 10.15 -2.70
CA MET A 64 -2.66 10.99 -1.67
C MET A 64 -1.72 11.32 -0.49
N GLN A 65 -0.71 10.49 -0.19
CA GLN A 65 0.28 10.79 0.86
C GLN A 65 1.27 11.88 0.45
N GLY A 66 1.58 12.01 -0.86
CA GLY A 66 2.44 13.07 -1.37
C GLY A 66 1.79 14.47 -1.27
N MET A 67 0.50 14.58 -1.58
CA MET A 67 -0.24 15.84 -1.48
C MET A 67 -0.32 16.36 -0.05
N ARG A 68 -0.53 15.49 0.95
CA ARG A 68 -0.58 15.90 2.37
C ARG A 68 0.71 16.59 2.84
N GLY A 69 1.87 16.06 2.43
CA GLY A 69 3.17 16.67 2.78
C GLY A 69 3.37 18.05 2.16
N ILE A 70 2.94 18.25 0.91
CA ILE A 70 3.04 19.55 0.22
C ILE A 70 2.20 20.62 0.92
N PHE A 71 0.96 20.29 1.32
CA PHE A 71 0.11 21.24 2.04
C PHE A 71 0.71 21.68 3.38
N ILE A 72 1.31 20.75 4.14
CA ILE A 72 1.96 21.08 5.42
C ILE A 72 3.18 21.99 5.20
N LEU A 73 3.96 21.77 4.15
CA LEU A 73 5.12 22.62 3.85
C LEU A 73 4.68 24.04 3.48
N LEU A 74 3.65 24.18 2.63
CA LEU A 74 3.12 25.48 2.23
C LEU A 74 2.59 26.30 3.40
N THR A 75 1.89 25.66 4.34
CA THR A 75 1.36 26.36 5.54
C THR A 75 2.48 26.85 6.44
N ILE A 76 3.53 26.05 6.65
CA ILE A 76 4.70 26.46 7.45
C ILE A 76 5.40 27.67 6.81
N VAL A 77 5.63 27.63 5.50
CA VAL A 77 6.27 28.75 4.78
C VAL A 77 5.42 30.02 4.89
N LEU A 78 4.10 29.92 4.73
CA LEU A 78 3.18 31.05 4.88
C LEU A 78 3.23 31.67 6.28
N ILE A 79 3.28 30.85 7.34
CA ILE A 79 3.36 31.34 8.72
C ILE A 79 4.69 32.05 8.97
N LEU A 80 5.80 31.51 8.45
CA LEU A 80 7.13 32.11 8.60
C LEU A 80 7.25 33.44 7.86
N THR A 81 6.69 33.55 6.65
CA THR A 81 6.70 34.81 5.90
C THR A 81 5.83 35.88 6.55
N LEU A 82 4.63 35.51 7.04
CA LEU A 82 3.75 36.44 7.74
C LEU A 82 4.34 36.90 9.08
N SER A 83 4.88 35.98 9.88
CA SER A 83 5.54 36.34 11.15
C SER A 83 6.78 37.21 10.93
N GLY A 84 7.59 36.93 9.91
CA GLY A 84 8.72 37.78 9.52
C GLY A 84 8.28 39.17 9.07
N LEU A 85 7.25 39.29 8.23
CA LEU A 85 6.68 40.57 7.81
C LEU A 85 6.17 41.38 9.01
N MET A 86 5.46 40.74 9.93
CA MET A 86 4.96 41.40 11.14
C MET A 86 6.11 41.89 12.02
N ALA A 87 7.18 41.12 12.16
CA ALA A 87 8.37 41.52 12.93
C ALA A 87 9.07 42.74 12.30
N VAL A 88 9.14 42.82 10.97
CA VAL A 88 9.71 43.98 10.25
C VAL A 88 8.81 45.21 10.34
N LEU A 89 7.48 45.06 10.32
CA LEU A 89 6.54 46.17 10.44
C LEU A 89 6.41 46.75 11.85
N LEU A 90 6.74 45.95 12.87
CA LEU A 90 6.70 46.34 14.29
C LEU A 90 8.03 46.92 14.81
N HIS A 91 9.10 46.88 13.99
CA HIS A 91 10.42 47.36 14.37
C HIS A 91 10.78 48.70 13.72
#